data_AF-A0A9D8NS34-F1
#
_entry.id   AF-A0A9D8NS34-F1
#
_cell.length_a   1.000
_cell.length_b   1.000
_cell.length_c   1.000
_cell.angle_alpha   90.00
_cell.angle_beta   90.00
_cell.angle_gamma   90.00
#
_symmetry.space_group_name_H-M   'P 1'
#
loop_
_entity.id
_entity.type
_entity.pdbx_description
1 polymer ?
#
loop_
_entity_poly.entity_id
_entity_poly.type
_entity_poly.pdbx_seq_one_letter_code
_entity_poly.pdbx_strand_id
1 'polypeptide(L)'
;MSVPMGAVLPAYMTPADVATMLQVHERSVLRWAAADASMPVTRLGGRVVRFERAALLRWLERKQPRLARRSTHSAAQTAGDAA
;
A
#
# COMPACT_ATOMS: atom_id res chain seq x y z
N MET A 1 -6.26 -5.27 -35.28
CA MET A 1 -6.12 -3.93 -34.69
C MET A 1 -5.78 -4.13 -33.22
N SER A 2 -4.49 -4.08 -32.86
CA SER A 2 -4.03 -4.30 -31.49
C SER A 2 -4.09 -2.97 -30.73
N VAL A 3 -4.92 -2.90 -29.70
CA VAL A 3 -4.92 -1.75 -28.78
C VAL A 3 -3.60 -1.80 -28.01
N PRO A 4 -2.74 -0.76 -28.03
CA PRO A 4 -1.59 -0.74 -27.15
C PRO A 4 -2.11 -0.79 -25.72
N MET A 5 -1.62 -1.72 -24.90
CA MET A 5 -1.96 -1.80 -23.47
C MET A 5 -1.68 -0.43 -22.84
N GLY A 6 -2.74 0.37 -22.74
CA GLY A 6 -2.68 1.77 -22.40
C GLY A 6 -2.04 1.92 -21.03
N ALA A 7 -1.17 2.92 -20.91
CA ALA A 7 -0.61 3.31 -19.63
C ALA A 7 -1.74 3.42 -18.60
N VAL A 8 -1.72 2.53 -17.59
CA VAL A 8 -2.70 2.59 -16.49
C VAL A 8 -2.45 3.91 -15.78
N LEU A 9 -3.39 4.84 -15.92
CA LEU A 9 -3.30 6.11 -15.21
C LEU A 9 -3.17 5.84 -13.71
N PRO A 10 -2.35 6.61 -12.97
CA PRO A 10 -2.22 6.42 -11.55
C PRO A 10 -3.59 6.55 -10.86
N ALA A 11 -4.00 5.50 -10.16
CA ALA A 11 -5.26 5.49 -9.43
C ALA A 11 -5.05 6.21 -8.09
N TYR A 12 -5.68 7.37 -7.93
CA TYR A 12 -5.61 8.14 -6.68
C TYR A 12 -6.78 7.81 -5.76
N MET A 13 -6.48 7.74 -4.46
CA MET A 13 -7.43 7.51 -3.38
C MET A 13 -7.54 8.77 -2.51
N THR A 14 -8.74 9.02 -1.99
CA THR A 14 -8.99 10.03 -0.97
C THR A 14 -8.61 9.52 0.42
N PRO A 15 -8.47 10.39 1.45
CA PRO A 15 -8.30 9.94 2.83
C PRO A 15 -9.43 9.00 3.30
N ALA A 16 -10.67 9.27 2.89
CA ALA A 16 -11.82 8.42 3.19
C ALA A 16 -11.69 7.02 2.56
N ASP A 17 -11.27 6.92 1.29
CA ASP A 17 -11.06 5.61 0.64
C ASP A 17 -10.00 4.78 1.36
N VAL A 18 -8.91 5.42 1.79
CA VAL A 18 -7.85 4.77 2.57
C VAL A 18 -8.36 4.34 3.94
N ALA A 19 -9.18 5.17 4.58
CA ALA A 19 -9.79 4.88 5.86
C ALA A 19 -10.72 3.66 5.78
N THR A 20 -11.56 3.60 4.74
CA THR A 20 -12.40 2.43 4.43
C THR A 20 -11.56 1.18 4.19
N MET A 21 -10.50 1.29 3.38
CA MET A 21 -9.61 0.16 3.06
C MET A 21 -8.93 -0.43 4.31
N LEU A 22 -8.50 0.44 5.23
CA LEU A 22 -7.77 0.03 6.44
C LEU A 22 -8.68 -0.17 7.66
N GLN A 23 -10.00 0.03 7.50
CA GLN A 23 -10.99 0.00 8.57
C GLN A 23 -10.62 0.88 9.77
N VAL A 24 -10.21 2.12 9.49
CA VAL A 24 -9.88 3.13 10.51
C VAL A 24 -10.69 4.38 10.28
N HIS A 25 -10.71 5.28 11.27
CA HIS A 25 -11.29 6.60 11.10
C HIS A 25 -10.43 7.48 10.17
N GLU A 26 -11.05 8.28 9.30
CA GLU A 26 -10.36 9.18 8.36
C GLU A 26 -9.37 10.12 9.05
N ARG A 27 -9.75 10.65 10.22
CA ARG A 27 -8.87 11.48 11.06
C ARG A 27 -7.54 10.79 11.41
N SER A 28 -7.50 9.47 11.56
CA SER A 28 -6.26 8.73 11.78
C SER A 28 -5.36 8.78 10.55
N VAL A 29 -5.93 8.61 9.35
CA VAL A 29 -5.20 8.71 8.07
C VAL A 29 -4.62 10.11 7.89
N LEU A 30 -5.42 11.16 8.13
CA LEU A 30 -4.96 12.55 8.05
C LEU A 30 -3.86 12.86 9.07
N ARG A 31 -3.98 12.33 10.30
CA ARG A 31 -2.93 12.46 11.32
C ARG A 31 -1.64 11.79 10.88
N TRP A 32 -1.69 10.58 10.31
CA TRP A 32 -0.50 9.92 9.76
C TRP A 32 0.11 10.71 8.61
N ALA A 33 -0.71 11.25 7.71
CA ALA A 33 -0.24 12.08 6.59
C ALA A 33 0.44 13.38 7.04
N ALA A 34 0.14 13.88 8.24
CA ALA A 34 0.80 15.04 8.83
C ALA A 34 2.06 14.67 9.62
N ALA A 35 2.10 13.48 10.25
CA ALA A 35 3.16 13.08 11.18
C ALA A 35 4.25 12.20 10.55
N ASP A 36 3.91 11.35 9.57
CA ASP A 36 4.84 10.41 8.94
C ASP A 36 5.23 10.89 7.54
N ALA A 37 6.42 11.49 7.44
CA ALA A 37 6.98 11.97 6.18
C ALA A 37 7.21 10.85 5.14
N SER A 38 7.25 9.58 5.55
CA SER A 38 7.38 8.44 4.64
C SER A 38 6.05 8.03 3.97
N MET A 39 4.92 8.53 4.48
CA MET A 39 3.60 8.22 3.92
C MET A 39 3.44 8.85 2.53
N PRO A 40 2.98 8.10 1.51
CA PRO A 40 2.96 8.55 0.12
C PRO A 40 1.79 9.49 -0.18
N VAL A 41 1.91 10.73 0.30
CA VAL A 41 0.90 11.77 0.17
C VAL A 41 1.20 12.65 -1.04
N THR A 42 0.23 12.81 -1.93
CA THR A 42 0.22 13.84 -2.97
C THR A 42 -0.61 15.03 -2.49
N ARG A 43 0.00 16.21 -2.37
CA ARG A 43 -0.68 17.45 -1.99
C ARG A 43 -0.94 18.29 -3.23
N LEU A 44 -2.21 18.52 -3.55
CA LEU A 44 -2.65 19.32 -4.68
C LEU A 44 -3.21 20.65 -4.18
N GLY A 45 -2.65 21.77 -4.64
CA GLY A 45 -3.10 23.11 -4.27
C GLY A 45 -3.09 23.40 -2.76
N GLY A 46 -2.20 22.74 -1.99
CA GLY A 46 -2.01 22.94 -0.55
C GLY A 46 -3.11 22.37 0.37
N ARG A 47 -4.33 22.16 -0.12
CA ARG A 47 -5.48 21.71 0.68
C ARG A 47 -5.93 20.28 0.37
N VAL A 48 -5.74 19.81 -0.86
CA VAL A 48 -6.24 18.49 -1.28
C VAL A 48 -5.18 17.43 -1.05
N VAL A 49 -5.54 16.39 -0.30
CA VAL A 49 -4.70 15.23 0.01
C VAL A 49 -5.17 14.04 -0.83
N ARG A 50 -4.24 13.40 -1.53
CA ARG A 50 -4.44 12.18 -2.32
C ARG A 50 -3.35 11.16 -2.05
N PHE A 51 -3.67 9.90 -2.30
CA PHE A 51 -2.74 8.78 -2.19
C PHE A 51 -2.71 8.03 -3.51
N GLU A 52 -1.54 7.94 -4.13
CA GLU A 52 -1.35 7.09 -5.30
C GLU A 52 -1.41 5.63 -4.82
N ARG A 53 -2.35 4.84 -5.37
CA ARG A 53 -2.71 3.51 -4.85
C ARG A 53 -1.49 2.60 -4.76
N ALA A 54 -0.63 2.55 -5.79
CA ALA A 54 0.50 1.63 -5.79
C ALA A 54 1.56 2.06 -4.75
N ALA A 55 1.86 3.35 -4.62
CA ALA A 55 2.75 3.85 -3.58
C ALA A 55 2.22 3.54 -2.16
N LEU A 56 0.92 3.71 -1.93
CA LEU A 56 0.29 3.40 -0.64
C LEU A 56 0.44 1.92 -0.28
N LEU A 57 0.18 1.01 -1.22
CA LEU A 57 0.35 -0.42 -1.00
C LEU A 57 1.82 -0.79 -0.68
N ARG A 58 2.78 -0.23 -1.42
CA ARG A 58 4.21 -0.41 -1.12
C ARG A 58 4.59 0.11 0.27
N TRP A 59 4.02 1.24 0.69
CA TRP A 59 4.25 1.79 2.02
C TRP A 59 3.68 0.88 3.12
N LEU A 60 2.48 0.35 2.94
CA LEU A 60 1.86 -0.60 3.88
C LEU A 60 2.69 -1.87 4.04
N GLU A 61 3.21 -2.43 2.93
CA GLU A 61 4.07 -3.61 2.96
C GLU A 61 5.32 -3.39 3.82
N ARG A 62 5.96 -2.20 3.72
CA ARG A 62 7.13 -1.84 4.53
C ARG A 62 6.82 -1.72 6.03
N LYS A 63 5.56 -1.43 6.39
CA LYS A 63 5.12 -1.31 7.79
C LYS A 63 4.77 -2.65 8.42
N GLN A 64 4.61 -3.72 7.64
CA GLN A 64 4.36 -5.04 8.20
C GLN A 64 5.60 -5.55 8.96
N PRO A 65 5.44 -6.06 10.20
CA PRO A 65 6.54 -6.64 10.95
C PRO A 65 7.16 -7.81 10.17
N ARG A 66 8.48 -7.78 9.98
CA ARG A 66 9.24 -8.76 9.18
C ARG A 66 9.13 -10.22 9.68
N LEU A 67 8.51 -10.46 10.82
CA LEU A 67 8.31 -11.79 11.42
C LEU A 67 7.30 -12.66 10.64
N ALA A 68 6.37 -12.08 9.88
CA ALA A 68 5.36 -12.86 9.15
C ALA A 68 5.87 -13.55 7.87
N ARG A 69 7.06 -13.19 7.36
CA ARG A 69 7.56 -13.67 6.05
C ARG A 69 8.50 -14.87 6.13
N ARG A 70 8.86 -15.31 7.35
CA ARG A 70 9.76 -16.47 7.55
C ARG A 70 9.00 -17.79 7.66
N SER A 71 7.72 -17.75 7.99
CA SER A 71 6.91 -18.94 8.29
C SER A 71 6.42 -19.69 7.06
N THR A 72 6.43 -19.07 5.87
CA THR A 72 5.91 -19.68 4.63
C THR A 72 6.98 -20.34 3.76
N HIS A 73 8.28 -20.13 4.04
CA HIS A 73 9.36 -20.78 3.28
C HIS A 73 9.89 -22.07 3.94
N SER A 74 9.70 -22.26 5.25
CA SER A 74 10.17 -23.48 5.94
C SER A 74 9.26 -24.70 5.79
N ALA A 75 8.03 -24.54 5.29
CA ALA A 75 7.14 -25.68 5.05
C ALA A 75 7.32 -26.32 3.66
N ALA A 76 7.95 -25.62 2.71
CA ALA A 76 8.14 -26.11 1.34
C ALA A 76 9.47 -26.86 1.11
N GLN A 77 10.45 -26.73 2.02
CA GLN A 77 11.77 -27.33 1.85
C GLN A 77 11.85 -28.79 2.37
N THR A 78 10.99 -29.19 3.30
CA THR A 78 11.05 -30.54 3.93
C THR A 78 10.34 -31.63 3.13
N ALA A 79 9.63 -31.28 2.05
CA ALA A 79 8.91 -32.24 1.21
C ALA A 79 9.68 -32.66 -0.06
N GLY A 80 10.86 -32.09 -0.31
CA GLY A 80 11.65 -32.32 -1.53
C GLY A 80 12.89 -33.21 -1.37
N ASP A 81 13.27 -33.59 -0.15
CA ASP A 81 14.52 -34.34 0.14
C ASP A 81 14.29 -35.84 0.43
N ALA A 82 13.09 -36.37 0.14
CA ALA A 82 12.71 -37.76 0.39
C ALA A 82 12.26 -38.50 -0.89
N ALA A 83 13.00 -38.34 -1.99
CA ALA A 83 12.82 -39.09 -3.23
C ALA A 83 14.15 -39.67 -3.73
#